data_AF-A0A8D8LHX1-F1
#
_entry.id   AF-A0A8D8LHX1-F1
#
_cell.length_a   1.000
_cell.length_b   1.000
_cell.length_c   1.000
_cell.angle_alpha   90.00
_cell.angle_beta   90.00
_cell.angle_gamma   90.00
#
_symmetry.space_group_name_H-M   'P 1'
#
loop_
_entity.id
_entity.type
_entity.pdbx_description
1 polymer ?
#
loop_
_entity_poly.entity_id
_entity_poly.type
_entity_poly.pdbx_seq_one_letter_code
_entity_poly.pdbx_strand_id
1 'polypeptide(L)'
;MTMSMTLNRFGLSLQYLLGVGFFYVNFSLFTTKIFFFFFFFFPPPPPPPPSPPPPPPPFPPPPPPPSPPPPPPPLSPPPPPPLLPPPPPPPLPPPPPPPFSPPPPPPLFFFFFFFTPPPPPPPHPPPPPPPLPPPPPPPLTPPPP
;
A
#
# COMPACT_ATOMS: atom_id res chain seq x y z
N MET A 1 -70.06 -8.86 17.04
CA MET A 1 -68.90 -9.79 17.06
C MET A 1 -67.58 -9.16 16.62
N THR A 2 -67.54 -7.96 16.04
CA THR A 2 -66.33 -7.35 15.46
C THR A 2 -65.29 -6.84 16.49
N MET A 3 -65.70 -6.46 17.70
CA MET A 3 -64.79 -5.90 18.70
C MET A 3 -63.78 -6.90 19.29
N SER A 4 -64.10 -8.20 19.31
CA SER A 4 -63.21 -9.22 19.88
C SER A 4 -61.99 -9.49 18.99
N MET A 5 -62.12 -9.40 17.67
CA MET A 5 -60.98 -9.53 16.74
C MET A 5 -59.98 -8.37 16.87
N THR A 6 -60.46 -7.14 17.11
CA THR A 6 -59.59 -5.96 17.23
C THR A 6 -58.75 -6.00 18.50
N LEU A 7 -59.33 -6.44 19.63
CA LEU A 7 -58.61 -6.53 20.90
C LEU A 7 -57.45 -7.55 20.85
N ASN A 8 -57.67 -8.69 20.19
CA ASN A 8 -56.64 -9.73 20.04
C ASN A 8 -55.48 -9.24 19.16
N ARG A 9 -55.78 -8.58 18.03
CA ARG A 9 -54.75 -7.98 17.15
C ARG A 9 -53.92 -6.91 17.86
N PHE A 10 -54.56 -6.08 18.69
CA PHE A 10 -53.84 -5.09 19.50
C PHE A 10 -52.89 -5.75 20.51
N GLY A 11 -53.35 -6.79 21.21
CA GLY A 11 -52.52 -7.55 22.15
C GLY A 11 -51.31 -8.21 21.49
N LEU A 12 -51.50 -8.86 20.33
CA LEU A 12 -50.41 -9.45 19.54
C LEU A 12 -49.42 -8.39 19.05
N SER A 13 -49.90 -7.23 18.60
CA SER A 13 -49.04 -6.13 18.18
C SER A 13 -48.19 -5.58 19.33
N LEU A 14 -48.78 -5.45 20.53
CA LEU A 14 -48.06 -5.01 21.73
C LEU A 14 -47.00 -6.03 22.16
N GLN A 15 -47.35 -7.32 22.19
CA GLN A 15 -46.42 -8.39 22.52
C GLN A 15 -45.25 -8.43 21.53
N TYR A 16 -45.53 -8.28 20.23
CA TYR A 16 -44.50 -8.22 19.20
C TYR A 16 -43.56 -7.02 19.42
N LEU A 17 -44.10 -5.83 19.66
CA LEU A 17 -43.30 -4.63 19.89
C LEU A 17 -42.40 -4.78 21.13
N LEU A 18 -42.93 -5.34 22.22
CA LEU A 18 -42.17 -5.62 23.43
C LEU A 18 -41.09 -6.67 23.19
N GLY A 19 -41.39 -7.74 22.44
CA GLY A 19 -40.43 -8.78 22.11
C GLY A 19 -39.27 -8.25 21.24
N VAL A 20 -39.59 -7.49 20.20
CA VAL A 20 -38.58 -6.85 19.33
C VAL A 20 -37.74 -5.85 20.12
N GLY A 21 -38.37 -5.01 20.95
CA GLY A 21 -37.66 -4.05 21.80
C GLY A 21 -36.72 -4.73 22.78
N PHE A 22 -37.19 -5.77 23.48
CA PHE A 22 -36.36 -6.56 24.38
C PHE A 22 -35.19 -7.20 23.66
N PHE A 23 -35.43 -7.81 22.50
CA PHE A 23 -34.37 -8.39 21.67
C PHE A 23 -33.31 -7.34 21.29
N TYR A 24 -33.74 -6.17 20.82
CA TYR A 24 -32.82 -5.11 20.40
C TYR A 24 -31.94 -4.60 21.55
N VAL A 25 -32.51 -4.41 22.75
CA VAL A 25 -31.78 -4.00 23.94
C VAL A 25 -30.74 -5.05 24.34
N ASN A 26 -31.13 -6.32 24.39
CA ASN A 26 -30.20 -7.41 24.74
C ASN A 26 -29.09 -7.57 23.70
N PHE A 27 -29.43 -7.50 22.42
CA PHE A 27 -28.46 -7.54 21.34
C PHE A 27 -27.48 -6.37 21.39
N SER A 28 -27.98 -5.17 21.70
CA SER A 28 -27.15 -3.97 21.88
C SER A 28 -26.18 -4.14 23.05
N LEU A 29 -26.67 -4.58 24.21
CA LEU A 29 -25.83 -4.84 25.38
C LEU A 29 -24.78 -5.92 25.13
N PHE A 30 -25.14 -6.99 24.42
CA PHE A 30 -24.21 -8.04 24.02
C PHE A 30 -23.11 -7.49 23.10
N THR A 31 -23.48 -6.74 22.07
CA THR A 31 -22.55 -6.12 21.12
C THR A 31 -21.62 -5.14 21.82
N THR A 32 -22.16 -4.29 22.70
CA THR A 32 -21.37 -3.36 23.51
C THR A 32 -20.38 -4.10 24.41
N LYS A 33 -20.80 -5.19 25.08
CA LYS A 33 -19.89 -6.00 25.89
C LYS A 33 -18.76 -6.62 25.08
N ILE A 34 -19.07 -7.15 23.90
CA ILE A 34 -18.06 -7.69 22.98
C ILE A 34 -17.07 -6.60 22.59
N PHE A 35 -17.56 -5.43 22.17
CA PHE A 35 -16.70 -4.31 21.79
C PHE A 35 -15.78 -3.89 22.94
N PHE A 36 -16.32 -3.73 24.15
CA PHE A 36 -15.50 -3.41 25.33
C PHE A 36 -14.50 -4.52 25.65
N PHE A 37 -14.90 -5.80 25.55
CA PHE A 37 -13.98 -6.92 25.73
C PHE A 37 -12.80 -6.81 24.76
N PHE A 38 -13.06 -6.57 23.46
CA PHE A 38 -11.96 -6.41 22.51
C PHE A 38 -11.09 -5.20 22.82
N PHE A 39 -11.70 -4.06 23.16
CA PHE A 39 -10.95 -2.84 23.46
C PHE A 39 -10.05 -2.97 24.70
N PHE A 40 -10.53 -3.64 25.76
CA PHE A 40 -9.78 -3.80 27.00
C PHE A 40 -8.75 -4.93 26.94
N PHE A 41 -9.08 -6.05 26.29
CA PHE A 41 -8.19 -7.23 26.26
C PHE A 41 -7.20 -7.22 25.10
N PHE A 42 -7.46 -6.41 24.06
CA PHE A 42 -6.55 -6.23 22.94
C PHE A 42 -6.16 -4.75 22.85
N PRO A 43 -5.27 -4.29 23.75
CA PRO A 43 -4.74 -2.94 23.63
C PRO A 43 -4.09 -2.76 22.25
N PRO A 44 -4.09 -1.54 21.70
CA PRO A 44 -3.39 -1.26 20.47
C PRO A 44 -1.92 -1.68 20.61
N PRO A 45 -1.29 -2.17 19.51
CA PRO A 45 0.12 -2.50 19.55
C PRO A 45 0.92 -1.27 19.99
N PRO A 46 2.02 -1.46 20.73
CA PRO A 46 2.89 -0.35 21.08
C PRO A 46 3.37 0.36 19.81
N PRO A 47 3.58 1.67 19.85
CA PRO A 47 4.17 2.38 18.72
C PRO A 47 5.52 1.75 18.37
N PRO A 48 5.90 1.73 17.07
CA PRO A 48 7.20 1.24 16.67
C PRO A 48 8.31 2.06 17.37
N PRO A 49 9.46 1.45 17.68
CA PRO A 49 10.58 2.18 18.24
C PRO A 49 11.03 3.28 17.25
N PRO A 50 11.59 4.40 17.73
CA PRO A 50 12.19 5.39 16.86
C PRO A 50 13.25 4.77 15.96
N SER A 51 13.31 5.19 14.70
CA SER A 51 14.37 4.79 13.78
C SER A 51 15.73 5.22 14.34
N PRO A 52 16.79 4.39 14.20
CA PRO A 52 18.13 4.81 14.58
C PRO A 52 18.56 6.02 13.75
N PRO A 53 19.42 6.91 14.31
CA PRO A 53 19.98 8.01 13.54
C PRO A 53 20.76 7.48 12.33
N PRO A 54 20.79 8.21 11.21
CA PRO A 54 21.59 7.81 10.06
C PRO A 54 23.08 7.73 10.44
N PRO A 55 23.86 6.81 9.84
CA PRO A 55 25.29 6.75 10.05
C PRO A 55 25.96 8.06 9.62
N PRO A 56 27.08 8.45 10.23
CA PRO A 56 27.85 9.60 9.78
C PRO A 56 28.30 9.41 8.32
N PRO A 57 28.41 10.49 7.53
CA PRO A 57 28.92 10.40 6.17
C PRO A 57 30.36 9.84 6.18
N PRO A 58 30.75 9.08 5.15
CA PRO A 58 32.12 8.60 5.03
C PRO A 58 33.08 9.80 4.92
N PHE A 59 34.29 9.65 5.48
CA PHE A 59 35.34 10.63 5.30
C PHE A 59 35.66 10.76 3.80
N PRO A 60 35.94 11.98 3.30
CA PRO A 60 36.42 12.16 1.94
C PRO A 60 37.72 11.38 1.74
N PRO A 61 37.93 10.75 0.57
CA PRO A 61 39.18 10.08 0.28
C PRO A 61 40.35 11.07 0.37
N PRO A 62 41.55 10.63 0.78
CA PRO A 62 42.73 11.47 0.71
C PRO A 62 42.96 11.93 -0.74
N PRO A 63 43.53 13.13 -0.96
CA PRO A 63 43.88 13.59 -2.29
C PRO A 63 44.82 12.57 -2.96
N PRO A 64 44.70 12.34 -4.28
CA PRO A 64 45.60 11.45 -4.99
C PRO A 64 47.04 11.97 -4.88
N PRO A 65 48.04 11.07 -4.80
CA PRO A 65 49.43 11.49 -4.88
C PRO A 65 49.69 12.19 -6.22
N PRO A 66 50.66 13.12 -6.28
CA PRO A 66 51.06 13.76 -7.53
C PRO A 66 51.44 12.71 -8.57
N SER A 67 51.00 12.91 -9.82
CA SER A 67 51.30 11.99 -10.91
C SER A 67 52.82 11.95 -11.15
N PRO A 68 53.41 10.76 -11.35
CA PRO A 68 54.80 10.67 -11.78
C PRO A 68 54.97 11.33 -13.16
N PRO A 69 56.18 11.83 -13.48
CA PRO A 69 56.46 12.37 -14.80
C PRO A 69 56.20 11.31 -15.89
N PRO A 70 55.71 11.72 -17.08
CA PRO A 70 55.45 10.81 -18.17
C PRO A 70 56.74 10.08 -18.56
N PRO A 71 56.68 8.76 -18.81
CA PRO A 71 57.83 8.03 -19.34
C PRO A 71 58.19 8.56 -20.73
N PRO A 72 59.47 8.48 -21.12
CA PRO A 72 59.90 8.86 -22.47
C PRO A 72 59.13 8.05 -23.52
N PRO A 73 58.82 8.66 -24.68
CA PRO A 73 58.08 7.99 -25.74
C PRO A 73 58.82 6.72 -26.18
N PRO A 74 58.13 5.58 -26.35
CA PRO A 74 58.75 4.36 -26.84
C PRO A 74 59.29 4.59 -28.25
N LEU A 75 60.43 3.99 -28.55
CA LEU A 75 60.97 3.94 -29.90
C LEU A 75 59.97 3.22 -30.80
N SER A 76 59.67 3.81 -31.95
CA SER A 76 58.75 3.25 -32.94
C SER A 76 59.17 1.81 -33.28
N PRO A 77 58.28 0.82 -33.11
CA PRO A 77 58.60 -0.54 -33.51
C PRO A 77 58.81 -0.61 -35.03
N PRO A 78 59.66 -1.54 -35.50
CA PRO A 78 59.81 -1.78 -36.92
C PRO A 78 58.46 -2.18 -37.54
N PRO A 79 58.22 -1.83 -38.81
CA PRO A 79 56.98 -2.16 -39.50
C PRO A 79 56.76 -3.68 -39.50
N PRO A 80 55.52 -4.14 -39.23
CA PRO A 80 55.24 -5.56 -39.27
C PRO A 80 55.43 -6.11 -40.69
N PRO A 81 55.86 -7.38 -40.82
CA PRO A 81 55.92 -8.03 -42.11
C PRO A 81 54.52 -8.14 -42.74
N PRO A 82 54.42 -8.20 -44.08
CA PRO A 82 53.15 -8.37 -44.77
C PRO A 82 52.42 -9.63 -44.29
N LEU A 83 51.17 -9.47 -43.83
CA LEU A 83 50.35 -10.59 -43.41
C LEU A 83 49.95 -11.43 -44.63
N LEU A 84 50.16 -12.75 -44.52
CA LEU A 84 49.61 -13.71 -45.47
C LEU A 84 48.07 -13.72 -45.36
N PRO A 85 47.36 -13.94 -46.47
CA PRO A 85 45.92 -14.06 -46.44
C PRO A 85 45.52 -15.24 -45.53
N PRO A 86 44.50 -15.07 -44.66
CA PRO A 86 44.03 -16.17 -43.84
C PRO A 86 43.48 -17.29 -44.73
N PRO A 87 43.66 -18.57 -44.33
CA PRO A 87 43.01 -19.67 -45.02
C PRO A 87 41.47 -19.50 -44.96
N PRO A 88 40.74 -20.01 -45.96
CA PRO A 88 39.29 -19.97 -45.94
C PRO A 88 38.75 -20.69 -44.69
N PRO A 89 37.69 -20.19 -44.06
CA PRO A 89 37.09 -20.85 -42.91
C PRO A 89 36.57 -22.24 -43.31
N PRO A 90 36.65 -23.24 -42.42
CA PRO A 90 36.04 -24.53 -42.66
C PRO A 90 34.51 -24.40 -42.82
N PRO A 91 33.86 -25.34 -43.51
CA PRO A 91 32.40 -25.38 -43.61
C PRO A 91 31.77 -25.41 -42.21
N LEU A 92 30.73 -24.59 -42.00
CA LEU A 92 29.99 -24.61 -40.75
C LEU A 92 29.18 -25.91 -40.64
N PRO A 93 29.11 -26.51 -39.45
CA PRO A 93 28.20 -27.63 -39.22
C PRO A 93 26.74 -27.17 -39.39
N PRO A 94 25.82 -28.07 -39.78
CA PRO A 94 24.40 -27.76 -39.83
C PRO A 94 23.88 -27.33 -38.46
N PRO A 95 22.89 -26.43 -38.39
CA PRO A 95 22.31 -26.01 -37.12
C PRO A 95 21.63 -27.20 -36.43
N PRO A 96 21.65 -27.25 -35.08
CA PRO A 96 20.91 -28.27 -34.35
C PRO A 96 19.40 -28.11 -34.62
N PRO A 97 18.63 -29.22 -34.55
CA PRO A 97 17.18 -29.14 -34.60
C PRO A 97 16.64 -28.27 -33.46
N PRO A 98 15.51 -27.58 -33.65
CA PRO A 98 14.89 -26.78 -32.59
C PRO A 98 14.52 -27.67 -31.39
N PRO A 99 14.64 -27.18 -30.16
CA PRO A 99 14.22 -27.93 -28.98
C PRO A 99 12.71 -28.20 -29.05
N PHE A 100 12.32 -29.43 -28.71
CA PHE A 100 10.92 -29.78 -28.52
C PHE A 100 10.31 -28.84 -27.47
N SER A 101 9.33 -28.05 -27.88
CA SER A 101 8.58 -27.21 -26.94
C SER A 101 7.62 -28.11 -26.17
N PRO A 102 7.68 -28.15 -24.82
CA PRO A 102 6.68 -28.88 -24.05
C PRO A 102 5.29 -28.25 -24.27
N PRO A 103 4.21 -29.03 -24.16
CA PRO A 103 2.86 -28.49 -24.22
C PRO A 103 2.66 -27.42 -23.13
N PRO A 104 1.86 -26.37 -23.41
CA PRO A 104 1.60 -25.33 -22.42
C PRO A 104 0.89 -25.93 -21.18
N PRO A 105 1.22 -25.47 -19.97
CA PRO A 105 0.51 -25.90 -18.78
C PRO A 105 -0.97 -25.49 -18.85
N PRO A 106 -1.88 -26.26 -18.22
CA PRO A 106 -3.28 -25.89 -18.15
C PRO A 106 -3.46 -24.54 -17.41
N PRO A 107 -4.47 -23.72 -17.79
CA PRO A 107 -4.71 -22.43 -17.16
C PRO A 107 -5.02 -22.57 -15.67
N LEU A 108 -4.20 -21.95 -14.82
CA LEU A 108 -4.33 -21.88 -13.35
C LEU A 108 -5.46 -20.94 -12.88
N PHE A 109 -6.57 -20.85 -13.62
CA PHE A 109 -7.66 -19.92 -13.31
C PHE A 109 -8.56 -20.36 -12.13
N PHE A 110 -8.32 -21.51 -11.51
CA PHE A 110 -9.21 -22.06 -10.47
C PHE A 110 -8.80 -21.85 -9.01
N PHE A 111 -7.62 -21.30 -8.70
CA PHE A 111 -7.12 -21.27 -7.31
C PHE A 111 -7.08 -19.90 -6.61
N PHE A 112 -7.43 -18.80 -7.27
CA PHE A 112 -7.20 -17.46 -6.70
C PHE A 112 -8.38 -16.81 -5.94
N PHE A 113 -9.58 -17.40 -5.95
CA PHE A 113 -10.76 -16.73 -5.36
C PHE A 113 -10.91 -16.85 -3.84
N PHE A 114 -10.09 -17.66 -3.15
CA PHE A 114 -10.23 -17.88 -1.70
C PHE A 114 -9.16 -17.22 -0.83
N PHE A 115 -8.14 -16.57 -1.40
CA PHE A 115 -7.02 -16.01 -0.63
C PHE A 115 -6.74 -14.52 -0.86
N THR A 116 -7.53 -13.80 -1.64
CA THR A 116 -7.37 -12.34 -1.68
C THR A 116 -7.95 -11.73 -0.42
N PRO A 117 -7.14 -11.12 0.46
CA PRO A 117 -7.67 -10.34 1.57
C PRO A 117 -8.59 -9.25 1.00
N PRO A 118 -9.65 -8.86 1.72
CA PRO A 118 -10.51 -7.77 1.28
C PRO A 118 -9.66 -6.52 1.00
N PRO A 119 -10.01 -5.72 -0.03
CA PRO A 119 -9.31 -4.48 -0.29
C PRO A 119 -9.34 -3.59 0.97
N PRO A 120 -8.27 -2.82 1.24
CA PRO A 120 -8.28 -1.88 2.35
C PRO A 120 -9.45 -0.92 2.21
N PRO A 121 -10.04 -0.45 3.34
CA PRO A 121 -11.07 0.56 3.28
C PRO A 121 -10.54 1.81 2.55
N PRO A 122 -11.39 2.53 1.81
CA PRO A 122 -10.99 3.77 1.16
C PRO A 122 -10.45 4.75 2.22
N PRO A 123 -9.41 5.55 1.89
CA PRO A 123 -8.91 6.55 2.81
C PRO A 123 -10.05 7.48 3.25
N HIS A 124 -10.09 7.79 4.54
CA HIS A 124 -11.06 8.74 5.06
C HIS A 124 -10.88 10.08 4.35
N PRO A 125 -11.97 10.76 3.94
CA PRO A 125 -11.87 12.12 3.44
C PRO A 125 -11.20 13.01 4.51
N PRO A 126 -10.37 13.98 4.10
CA PRO A 126 -9.79 14.92 5.05
C PRO A 126 -10.92 15.64 5.82
N PRO A 127 -10.69 15.98 7.10
CA PRO A 127 -11.67 16.76 7.86
C PRO A 127 -11.94 18.09 7.13
N PRO A 128 -13.17 18.61 7.20
CA PRO A 128 -13.48 19.92 6.63
C PRO A 128 -12.58 20.99 7.29
N PRO A 129 -12.19 22.05 6.55
CA PRO A 129 -11.47 23.15 7.14
C PRO A 129 -12.29 23.79 8.27
N PRO A 130 -11.65 24.33 9.32
CA PRO A 130 -12.36 25.05 10.36
C PRO A 130 -13.13 26.24 9.76
N PRO A 131 -14.29 26.60 10.34
CA PRO A 131 -15.04 27.77 9.90
C PRO A 131 -14.17 29.02 10.00
N LEU A 132 -14.29 29.90 9.00
CA LEU A 132 -13.63 31.21 9.03
C LEU A 132 -14.18 32.02 10.22
N PRO A 133 -13.34 32.83 10.89
CA PRO A 133 -13.83 33.77 11.88
C PRO A 133 -14.85 34.73 11.24
N PRO A 134 -15.86 35.19 12.01
CA PRO A 134 -16.79 36.20 11.52
C PRO A 134 -16.04 37.47 11.13
N PRO A 135 -16.51 38.21 10.10
CA PRO A 135 -15.94 39.49 9.76
C PRO A 135 -16.04 40.46 10.95
N PRO A 136 -15.09 41.40 11.10
CA PRO A 136 -15.19 42.43 12.13
C PRO A 136 -16.48 43.24 11.95
N PRO A 137 -17.08 43.74 13.05
CA PRO A 137 -18.23 44.62 12.95
C PRO A 137 -17.88 45.88 12.14
N PRO A 138 -18.85 46.46 11.40
CA PRO A 138 -18.62 47.72 10.70
C PRO A 138 -18.22 48.83 11.68
N PRO A 139 -17.44 49.82 11.25
CA PRO A 139 -17.14 50.99 12.06
C PRO A 139 -18.44 51.66 12.49
N LEU A 140 -18.56 52.00 13.78
CA LEU A 140 -19.67 52.81 14.26
C LEU A 140 -19.58 54.18 13.58
N THR A 141 -20.52 54.48 12.69
CA THR A 141 -20.68 55.84 12.16
C THR A 141 -21.03 56.76 13.32
N PRO A 142 -20.30 57.87 13.49
CA PRO A 142 -20.65 58.86 14.50
C PRO A 142 -22.07 59.38 14.22
N PRO A 143 -22.86 59.69 15.26
CA PRO A 143 -24.17 60.28 15.07
C PRO A 143 -24.06 61.62 14.33
N PRO A 144 -25.05 61.98 13.49
CA PRO A 144 -25.07 63.27 12.83
C PRO A 144 -25.12 64.42 13.87
N PRO A 145 -24.54 65.59 13.54
CA PRO A 145 -24.49 66.75 14.43
C PRO A 145 -25.85 67.36 14.75
#